data_AF-G5HD56-F1
#
_entry.id   AF-G5HD56-F1
#
_cell.length_a   1.000
_cell.length_b   1.000
_cell.length_c   1.000
_cell.angle_alpha   90.00
_cell.angle_beta   90.00
_cell.angle_gamma   90.00
#
_symmetry.space_group_name_H-M   'P 1'
#
loop_
_entity.id
_entity.type
_entity.pdbx_description
1 polymer ?
#
loop_
_entity_poly.entity_id
_entity_poly.type
_entity_poly.pdbx_seq_one_letter_code
_entity_poly.pdbx_strand_id
1 'polypeptide(L)'
;MWSLYWVILIVLVLFALYQIAVSRAVQMADEMIGAAPEDEIPKLVQIRNLKEAGITFRTEALEQEFIFDHSGNEYYAAHPYYALLTDAGARGILANVYGIIDRECIYDDEYGKILKGLADISGLDITHITCPGRHTVSWQLKGRTFYWRGKKQRDWADHRIGTALNRFCKGEQRIFTDNSHLGIIFFYGTVAQAENLNREFGLRFR
;
A
#
# COMPACT_ATOMS: atom_id res chain seq x y z
N MET A 1 -47.08 1.82 -23.87
CA MET A 1 -46.65 3.01 -23.09
C MET A 1 -46.27 2.66 -21.65
N TRP A 2 -47.08 1.89 -20.90
CA TRP A 2 -46.78 1.49 -19.52
C TRP A 2 -45.45 0.76 -19.32
N SER A 3 -45.07 -0.14 -20.22
CA SER A 3 -43.77 -0.86 -20.16
C SER A 3 -42.56 0.07 -20.23
N LEU A 4 -42.64 1.16 -20.99
CA LEU A 4 -41.57 2.15 -21.11
C LEU A 4 -41.39 2.94 -19.80
N TYR A 5 -42.49 3.28 -19.13
CA TYR A 5 -42.45 3.94 -17.81
C TYR A 5 -41.79 3.06 -16.76
N TRP A 6 -42.08 1.75 -16.75
CA TRP A 6 -41.44 0.80 -15.83
C TRP A 6 -39.94 0.65 -16.10
N VAL A 7 -39.53 0.61 -17.37
CA VAL A 7 -38.11 0.56 -17.73
C VAL A 7 -37.38 1.83 -17.28
N ILE A 8 -37.95 3.01 -17.53
CA ILE A 8 -37.36 4.29 -17.10
C ILE A 8 -37.27 4.35 -15.57
N LEU A 9 -38.31 3.92 -14.86
CA LEU A 9 -38.32 3.88 -13.39
C LEU A 9 -37.21 2.97 -12.85
N ILE A 10 -37.04 1.77 -13.42
CA ILE A 10 -35.98 0.82 -13.01
C ILE A 10 -34.59 1.42 -13.24
N VAL A 11 -34.35 2.06 -14.39
CA VAL A 11 -33.06 2.70 -14.69
C VAL A 11 -32.78 3.83 -13.69
N LEU A 12 -33.78 4.66 -13.38
CA LEU A 12 -33.63 5.74 -12.40
C LEU A 12 -33.35 5.21 -10.99
N VAL A 13 -34.02 4.13 -10.58
CA VAL A 13 -33.77 3.47 -9.28
C VAL A 13 -32.36 2.87 -9.23
N LEU A 14 -31.92 2.17 -10.27
CA LEU A 14 -30.57 1.61 -10.33
C LEU A 14 -29.50 2.70 -10.33
N PHE A 15 -29.73 3.80 -11.04
CA PHE A 15 -28.83 4.95 -11.02
C PHE A 15 -28.78 5.61 -9.65
N ALA A 16 -29.92 5.82 -8.99
CA ALA A 16 -29.98 6.35 -7.64
C ALA A 16 -29.26 5.43 -6.63
N LEU A 17 -29.48 4.11 -6.71
CA LEU A 17 -28.79 3.13 -5.86
C LEU A 17 -27.28 3.12 -6.13
N TYR A 18 -26.85 3.24 -7.38
CA TYR A 18 -25.44 3.37 -7.73
C TYR A 18 -24.84 4.66 -7.15
N GLN A 19 -25.52 5.80 -7.30
CA GLN A 19 -25.07 7.08 -6.74
C GLN A 19 -25.03 7.04 -5.20
N ILE A 20 -25.99 6.39 -4.54
CA ILE A 20 -25.98 6.20 -3.08
C ILE A 20 -24.82 5.28 -2.67
N ALA A 21 -24.55 4.20 -3.42
CA ALA A 21 -23.43 3.31 -3.13
C ALA A 21 -22.07 4.01 -3.33
N VAL A 22 -21.94 4.80 -4.39
CA VAL A 22 -20.74 5.63 -4.64
C VAL A 22 -20.62 6.71 -3.57
N SER A 23 -21.69 7.44 -3.26
CA SER A 23 -21.71 8.47 -2.23
C SER A 23 -21.43 7.90 -0.85
N ARG A 24 -21.89 6.69 -0.52
CA ARG A 24 -21.52 6.00 0.72
C ARG A 24 -20.08 5.50 0.70
N ALA A 25 -19.56 5.05 -0.43
CA ALA A 25 -18.14 4.67 -0.53
C ALA A 25 -17.23 5.90 -0.39
N VAL A 26 -17.64 7.04 -0.96
CA VAL A 26 -16.97 8.34 -0.81
C VAL A 26 -17.16 8.87 0.60
N GLN A 27 -18.35 8.82 1.19
CA GLN A 27 -18.55 9.20 2.61
C GLN A 27 -17.86 8.24 3.57
N MET A 28 -17.70 6.95 3.28
CA MET A 28 -16.85 6.08 4.10
C MET A 28 -15.37 6.39 3.89
N ALA A 29 -14.97 6.95 2.74
CA ALA A 29 -13.64 7.50 2.56
C ALA A 29 -13.50 8.85 3.29
N ASP A 30 -14.52 9.71 3.28
CA ASP A 30 -14.53 11.06 3.88
C ASP A 30 -14.80 11.03 5.39
N GLU A 31 -15.61 10.12 5.94
CA GLU A 31 -15.72 9.85 7.39
C GLU A 31 -14.46 9.14 7.92
N MET A 32 -13.63 8.61 7.02
CA MET A 32 -12.24 8.23 7.32
C MET A 32 -11.27 9.42 7.17
N ILE A 33 -11.70 10.59 6.67
CA ILE A 33 -10.90 11.80 6.45
C ILE A 33 -11.38 12.93 7.36
N GLY A 34 -10.63 13.16 8.44
CA GLY A 34 -10.75 14.38 9.23
C GLY A 34 -10.54 14.13 10.70
N ALA A 35 -9.28 13.97 11.11
CA ALA A 35 -8.89 14.24 12.47
C ALA A 35 -8.84 15.78 12.61
N ALA A 36 -9.44 16.33 13.67
CA ALA A 36 -9.31 17.76 13.93
C ALA A 36 -7.84 18.10 14.24
N PRO A 37 -7.37 19.35 14.07
CA PRO A 37 -5.97 19.71 14.35
C PRO A 37 -5.49 19.31 15.75
N GLU A 38 -6.41 19.25 16.72
CA GLU A 38 -6.19 18.75 18.09
C GLU A 38 -5.88 17.24 18.21
N ASP A 39 -6.08 16.45 17.15
CA ASP A 39 -5.83 15.00 17.09
C ASP A 39 -4.55 14.63 16.30
N GLU A 40 -3.75 15.63 15.88
CA GLU A 40 -2.51 15.39 15.15
C GLU A 40 -1.47 14.66 16.04
N ILE A 41 -1.03 13.47 15.61
CA ILE A 41 0.00 12.71 16.32
C ILE A 41 1.38 13.25 15.91
N PRO A 42 2.22 13.76 16.83
CA PRO A 42 3.53 14.28 16.47
C PRO A 42 4.41 13.22 15.81
N LYS A 43 5.16 13.60 14.77
CA LYS A 43 5.96 12.64 13.97
C LYS A 43 6.92 11.80 14.81
N LEU A 44 7.61 12.40 15.78
CA LEU A 44 8.51 11.67 16.69
C LEU A 44 7.76 10.61 17.51
N VAL A 45 6.51 10.89 17.90
CA VAL A 45 5.64 9.92 18.56
C VAL A 45 5.27 8.81 17.59
N GLN A 46 4.92 9.14 16.34
CA GLN A 46 4.64 8.12 15.31
C GLN A 46 5.84 7.20 15.08
N ILE A 47 7.04 7.76 14.92
CA ILE A 47 8.30 7.02 14.73
C ILE A 47 8.56 6.09 15.92
N ARG A 48 8.41 6.59 17.14
CA ARG A 48 8.58 5.79 18.36
C ARG A 48 7.58 4.64 18.42
N ASN A 49 6.29 4.92 18.20
CA ASN A 49 5.24 3.90 18.25
C ASN A 49 5.46 2.80 17.20
N LEU A 50 5.83 3.19 15.97
CA LEU A 50 6.16 2.25 14.90
C LEU A 50 7.37 1.38 15.26
N LYS A 51 8.40 1.96 15.88
CA LYS A 51 9.59 1.24 16.36
C LYS A 51 9.24 0.23 17.45
N GLU A 52 8.41 0.62 18.41
CA GLU A 52 7.90 -0.27 19.47
C GLU A 52 7.07 -1.43 18.89
N ALA A 53 6.32 -1.18 17.81
CA ALA A 53 5.58 -2.20 17.07
C ALA A 53 6.43 -3.03 16.09
N GLY A 54 7.74 -2.77 16.02
CA GLY A 54 8.69 -3.56 15.23
C GLY A 54 8.92 -3.09 13.80
N ILE A 55 8.48 -1.89 13.41
CA ILE A 55 8.92 -1.23 12.17
C ILE A 55 10.28 -0.60 12.41
N THR A 56 11.27 -0.98 11.60
CA THR A 56 12.66 -0.56 11.84
C THR A 56 13.17 0.32 10.70
N PHE A 57 13.90 1.36 11.09
CA PHE A 57 14.71 2.16 10.17
C PHE A 57 15.98 1.39 9.84
N ARG A 58 16.53 1.57 8.63
CA ARG A 58 17.78 0.92 8.24
C ARG A 58 18.97 1.42 9.03
N THR A 59 19.00 2.70 9.36
CA THR A 59 20.05 3.33 10.15
C THR A 59 19.47 4.42 11.03
N GLU A 60 20.16 4.74 12.14
CA GLU A 60 19.79 5.87 13.01
C GLU A 60 19.88 7.21 12.27
N ALA A 61 20.82 7.36 11.32
CA ALA A 61 20.95 8.56 10.51
C ALA A 61 19.70 8.81 9.64
N LEU A 62 19.15 7.75 9.03
CA LEU A 62 17.93 7.86 8.23
C LEU A 62 16.69 8.09 9.11
N GLU A 63 16.67 7.56 10.34
CA GLU A 63 15.62 7.88 11.34
C GLU A 63 15.61 9.38 11.67
N GLN A 64 16.79 9.99 11.85
CA GLN A 64 16.94 11.42 12.14
C GLN A 64 16.69 12.32 10.94
N GLU A 65 17.09 11.91 9.74
CA GLU A 65 16.83 12.65 8.50
C GLU A 65 15.34 12.65 8.14
N PHE A 66 14.61 11.61 8.54
CA PHE A 66 13.18 11.45 8.26
C PHE A 66 12.25 12.30 9.14
N ILE A 67 12.70 13.51 9.51
CA ILE A 67 11.87 14.54 10.15
C ILE A 67 11.33 15.43 9.03
N PHE A 68 10.29 14.96 8.37
CA PHE A 68 9.56 15.72 7.34
C PHE A 68 8.41 16.49 7.98
N ASP A 69 8.29 17.78 7.65
CA ASP A 69 7.19 18.64 8.12
C ASP A 69 6.06 18.63 7.06
N HIS A 70 4.89 18.16 7.48
CA HIS A 70 3.67 18.15 6.66
C HIS A 70 2.61 19.09 7.24
N SER A 71 3.00 20.09 8.04
CA SER A 71 2.08 21.11 8.57
C SER A 71 1.20 21.66 7.43
N GLY A 72 -0.09 21.29 7.46
CA GLY A 72 -1.07 21.67 6.45
C GLY A 72 -1.47 20.61 5.41
N ASN A 73 -0.97 19.36 5.47
CA ASN A 73 -1.47 18.28 4.61
C ASN A 73 -2.57 17.47 5.31
N GLU A 74 -3.83 17.73 4.95
CA GLU A 74 -5.03 17.10 5.51
C GLU A 74 -5.02 15.56 5.41
N TYR A 75 -4.43 15.00 4.35
CA TYR A 75 -4.34 13.55 4.18
C TYR A 75 -3.40 12.90 5.21
N TYR A 76 -2.28 13.56 5.52
CA TYR A 76 -1.34 13.07 6.54
C TYR A 76 -1.92 13.20 7.96
N ALA A 77 -2.75 14.21 8.20
CA ALA A 77 -3.45 14.36 9.47
C ALA A 77 -4.48 13.24 9.69
N ALA A 78 -5.23 12.86 8.65
CA ALA A 78 -6.23 11.79 8.73
C ALA A 78 -5.62 10.37 8.80
N HIS A 79 -4.47 10.14 8.15
CA HIS A 79 -3.86 8.81 8.04
C HIS A 79 -2.35 8.82 8.38
N PRO A 80 -1.97 9.24 9.60
CA PRO A 80 -0.59 9.57 9.94
C PRO A 80 0.37 8.39 9.72
N TYR A 81 0.03 7.21 10.25
CA TYR A 81 0.88 6.03 10.12
C TYR A 81 0.93 5.49 8.68
N TYR A 82 -0.20 5.45 7.97
CA TYR A 82 -0.21 5.01 6.58
C TYR A 82 0.65 5.93 5.70
N ALA A 83 0.40 7.24 5.76
CA ALA A 83 1.11 8.23 4.96
C ALA A 83 2.61 8.26 5.29
N LEU A 84 2.97 8.11 6.58
CA LEU A 84 4.35 7.94 7.01
C LEU A 84 5.00 6.71 6.38
N LEU A 85 4.37 5.54 6.49
CA LEU A 85 4.91 4.27 6.00
C LEU A 85 5.01 4.25 4.47
N THR A 86 4.06 4.85 3.75
CA THR A 86 4.13 4.98 2.30
C THR A 86 5.32 5.84 1.87
N ASP A 87 5.51 7.03 2.46
CA ASP A 87 6.62 7.92 2.11
C ASP A 87 7.99 7.35 2.54
N ALA A 88 8.12 6.91 3.79
CA ALA A 88 9.36 6.31 4.29
C ALA A 88 9.74 5.04 3.52
N GLY A 89 8.75 4.19 3.24
CA GLY A 89 8.92 2.95 2.49
C GLY A 89 9.30 3.19 1.04
N ALA A 90 8.72 4.21 0.39
CA ALA A 90 9.06 4.57 -0.99
C ALA A 90 10.49 5.12 -1.12
N ARG A 91 10.98 5.82 -0.09
CA ARG A 91 12.38 6.28 0.01
C ARG A 91 13.38 5.17 0.35
N GLY A 92 12.90 3.96 0.67
CA GLY A 92 13.75 2.85 1.09
C GLY A 92 14.39 3.04 2.47
N ILE A 93 13.80 3.88 3.32
CA ILE A 93 14.35 4.22 4.65
C ILE A 93 14.07 3.10 5.67
N LEU A 94 12.96 2.40 5.50
CA LEU A 94 12.54 1.31 6.37
C LEU A 94 13.15 -0.01 5.92
N ALA A 95 13.50 -0.86 6.89
CA ALA A 95 14.12 -2.16 6.65
C ALA A 95 13.08 -3.24 6.32
N ASN A 96 11.87 -3.10 6.84
CA ASN A 96 10.81 -4.09 6.72
C ASN A 96 9.55 -3.58 6.01
N VAL A 97 9.59 -2.37 5.46
CA VAL A 97 8.46 -1.76 4.74
C VAL A 97 8.94 -1.20 3.41
N TYR A 98 8.19 -1.49 2.35
CA TYR A 98 8.35 -0.89 1.04
C TYR A 98 7.03 -0.20 0.64
N GLY A 99 7.14 1.00 0.07
CA GLY A 99 5.99 1.84 -0.25
C GLY A 99 5.94 2.21 -1.73
N ILE A 100 4.72 2.34 -2.25
CA ILE A 100 4.42 2.95 -3.55
C ILE A 100 3.53 4.16 -3.25
N ILE A 101 3.97 5.36 -3.62
CA ILE A 101 3.26 6.61 -3.31
C ILE A 101 1.99 6.74 -4.14
N ASP A 102 2.11 6.49 -5.44
CA ASP A 102 1.02 6.58 -6.39
C ASP A 102 0.82 5.24 -7.07
N ARG A 103 -0.27 4.55 -6.74
CA ARG A 103 -0.60 3.28 -7.36
C ARG A 103 -1.20 3.44 -8.75
N GLU A 104 -1.67 4.61 -9.14
CA GLU A 104 -2.42 4.83 -10.40
C GLU A 104 -1.51 5.09 -11.61
N CYS A 105 -0.22 5.36 -11.39
CA CYS A 105 0.73 5.66 -12.46
C CYS A 105 1.80 4.56 -12.59
N ILE A 106 1.44 3.44 -13.24
CA ILE A 106 2.42 2.37 -13.52
C ILE A 106 3.32 2.75 -14.71
N TYR A 107 4.58 3.04 -14.43
CA TYR A 107 5.63 3.27 -15.42
C TYR A 107 6.21 1.95 -15.97
N ASP A 108 6.96 2.05 -17.07
CA ASP A 108 7.43 0.87 -17.81
C ASP A 108 8.37 -0.05 -16.99
N ASP A 109 9.03 0.48 -15.96
CA ASP A 109 9.96 -0.22 -15.07
C ASP A 109 9.40 -0.43 -13.64
N GLU A 110 8.15 -0.04 -13.38
CA GLU A 110 7.63 0.10 -12.03
C GLU A 110 7.57 -1.24 -11.28
N TYR A 111 7.14 -2.31 -11.94
CA TYR A 111 7.17 -3.65 -11.34
C TYR A 111 8.59 -4.15 -11.04
N GLY A 112 9.59 -3.65 -11.77
CA GLY A 112 11.00 -3.92 -11.46
C GLY A 112 11.44 -3.25 -10.16
N LYS A 113 11.03 -2.00 -9.95
CA LYS A 113 11.25 -1.28 -8.68
C LYS A 113 10.55 -1.96 -7.51
N ILE A 114 9.29 -2.35 -7.70
CA ILE A 114 8.51 -3.09 -6.70
C ILE A 114 9.21 -4.39 -6.33
N LEU A 115 9.65 -5.19 -7.31
CA LEU A 115 10.37 -6.43 -7.02
C LEU A 115 11.69 -6.17 -6.28
N LYS A 116 12.43 -5.13 -6.66
CA LYS A 116 13.67 -4.76 -5.98
C LYS A 116 13.41 -4.39 -4.52
N GLY A 117 12.39 -3.58 -4.25
CA GLY A 117 12.00 -3.20 -2.89
C GLY A 117 11.54 -4.39 -2.06
N LEU A 118 10.71 -5.27 -2.64
CA LEU A 118 10.26 -6.49 -1.97
C LEU A 118 11.40 -7.46 -1.69
N ALA A 119 12.34 -7.63 -2.63
CA ALA A 119 13.54 -8.46 -2.44
C ALA A 119 14.38 -7.95 -1.27
N ASP A 120 14.57 -6.64 -1.23
CA ASP A 120 15.38 -5.94 -0.22
C ASP A 120 14.78 -6.09 1.19
N ILE A 121 13.48 -5.86 1.38
CA ILE A 121 12.85 -6.02 2.72
C ILE A 121 12.72 -7.48 3.16
N SER A 122 12.65 -8.43 2.21
CA SER A 122 12.45 -9.86 2.51
C SER A 122 13.74 -10.69 2.55
N GLY A 123 14.85 -10.13 2.07
CA GLY A 123 16.12 -10.84 1.89
C GLY A 123 16.06 -11.93 0.81
N LEU A 124 15.08 -11.92 -0.08
CA LEU A 124 15.02 -12.86 -1.20
C LEU A 124 16.10 -12.52 -2.22
N ASP A 125 16.90 -13.52 -2.61
CA ASP A 125 17.93 -13.41 -3.65
C ASP A 125 17.33 -13.35 -5.06
N ILE A 126 16.66 -12.23 -5.34
CA ILE A 126 16.06 -11.91 -6.62
C ILE A 126 17.09 -11.20 -7.48
N THR A 127 17.41 -11.79 -8.64
CA THR A 127 18.39 -11.26 -9.60
C THR A 127 17.78 -11.16 -10.99
N HIS A 128 18.52 -10.55 -11.94
CA HIS A 128 18.15 -10.49 -13.35
C HIS A 128 16.72 -9.97 -13.60
N ILE A 129 16.32 -8.91 -12.90
CA ILE A 129 15.00 -8.29 -13.06
C ILE A 129 14.94 -7.60 -14.44
N THR A 130 13.97 -7.97 -15.26
CA THR A 130 13.71 -7.33 -16.56
C THR A 130 12.23 -6.98 -16.70
N CYS A 131 11.95 -5.82 -17.30
CA CYS A 131 10.59 -5.34 -17.54
C CYS A 131 10.32 -5.30 -19.05
N PRO A 132 9.86 -6.40 -19.67
CA PRO A 132 9.60 -6.46 -21.11
C PRO A 132 8.41 -5.60 -21.57
N GLY A 133 7.73 -4.94 -20.64
CA GLY A 133 6.63 -4.01 -20.88
C GLY A 133 6.01 -3.56 -19.56
N ARG A 134 5.22 -2.49 -19.63
CA ARG A 134 4.65 -1.78 -18.47
C ARG A 134 4.04 -2.63 -17.36
N HIS A 135 3.28 -3.66 -17.71
CA HIS A 135 2.61 -4.52 -16.72
C HIS A 135 3.26 -5.89 -16.57
N THR A 136 4.51 -6.04 -16.99
CA THR A 136 5.20 -7.34 -17.02
C THR A 136 6.58 -7.22 -16.44
N VAL A 137 6.93 -8.19 -15.61
CA VAL A 137 8.28 -8.29 -15.06
C VAL A 137 8.70 -9.75 -15.01
N SER A 138 9.96 -10.00 -15.28
CA SER A 138 10.59 -11.30 -15.07
C SER A 138 11.81 -11.15 -14.16
N TRP A 139 12.12 -12.20 -13.42
CA TRP A 139 13.26 -12.22 -12.51
C TRP A 139 13.78 -13.63 -12.33
N GLN A 140 14.99 -13.76 -11.79
CA GLN A 140 15.55 -15.02 -11.35
C GLN A 140 15.53 -15.13 -9.84
N LEU A 141 15.21 -16.30 -9.33
CA LEU A 141 15.30 -16.65 -7.92
C LEU A 141 15.78 -18.09 -7.81
N LYS A 142 16.90 -18.32 -7.10
CA LYS A 142 17.53 -19.65 -6.96
C LYS A 142 17.80 -20.32 -8.32
N GLY A 143 18.31 -19.55 -9.29
CA GLY A 143 18.63 -20.03 -10.65
C GLY A 143 17.43 -20.37 -11.54
N ARG A 144 16.20 -20.07 -11.11
CA ARG A 144 14.98 -20.28 -11.92
C ARG A 144 14.38 -18.95 -12.32
N THR A 145 13.93 -18.85 -13.57
CA THR A 145 13.24 -17.66 -14.08
C THR A 145 11.75 -17.71 -13.77
N PHE A 146 11.23 -16.61 -13.23
CA PHE A 146 9.83 -16.38 -12.92
C PHE A 146 9.32 -15.17 -13.69
N TYR A 147 8.01 -15.13 -13.85
CA TYR A 147 7.32 -14.08 -14.60
C TYR A 147 6.08 -13.65 -13.84
N TRP A 148 5.83 -12.34 -13.85
CA TRP A 148 4.59 -11.74 -13.36
C TRP A 148 4.02 -10.83 -14.42
N ARG A 149 2.70 -10.89 -14.56
CA ARG A 149 1.94 -9.98 -15.39
C ARG A 149 0.82 -9.39 -14.56
N GLY A 150 0.92 -8.09 -14.30
CA GLY A 150 -0.13 -7.33 -13.65
C GLY A 150 -1.42 -7.36 -14.44
N LYS A 151 -2.55 -7.25 -13.74
CA LYS A 151 -3.85 -7.02 -14.40
C LYS A 151 -3.79 -5.71 -15.20
N LYS A 152 -4.09 -5.79 -16.49
CA LYS A 152 -4.15 -4.64 -17.42
C LYS A 152 -5.36 -3.72 -17.19
N GLN A 153 -6.18 -3.98 -16.16
CA GLN A 153 -7.40 -3.22 -15.95
C GLN A 153 -7.08 -2.03 -15.05
N ARG A 154 -7.07 -0.84 -15.68
CA ARG A 154 -6.67 0.46 -15.09
C ARG A 154 -5.16 0.56 -14.91
N ASP A 155 -4.63 1.77 -14.92
CA ASP A 155 -3.19 2.06 -14.74
C ASP A 155 -2.69 1.73 -13.32
N TRP A 156 -3.42 0.90 -12.57
CA TRP A 156 -3.21 0.63 -11.16
C TRP A 156 -2.19 -0.48 -10.92
N ALA A 157 -1.32 -0.30 -9.93
CA ALA A 157 -0.36 -1.31 -9.52
C ALA A 157 -1.04 -2.57 -9.00
N ASP A 158 -0.68 -3.70 -9.60
CA ASP A 158 -1.09 -5.01 -9.10
C ASP A 158 -0.27 -5.42 -7.87
N HIS A 159 -0.77 -5.03 -6.71
CA HIS A 159 -0.18 -5.29 -5.39
C HIS A 159 -0.05 -6.78 -5.04
N ARG A 160 -0.71 -7.69 -5.77
CA ARG A 160 -0.68 -9.14 -5.47
C ARG A 160 0.68 -9.80 -5.75
N ILE A 161 1.60 -9.08 -6.38
CA ILE A 161 2.98 -9.54 -6.56
C ILE A 161 3.66 -9.84 -5.21
N GLY A 162 3.35 -9.08 -4.15
CA GLY A 162 3.85 -9.34 -2.79
C GLY A 162 3.40 -10.71 -2.26
N THR A 163 2.09 -10.97 -2.30
CA THR A 163 1.53 -12.29 -1.93
C THR A 163 2.10 -13.42 -2.78
N ALA A 164 2.36 -13.17 -4.07
CA ALA A 164 2.96 -14.16 -4.95
C ALA A 164 4.39 -14.54 -4.57
N LEU A 165 5.13 -13.65 -3.88
CA LEU A 165 6.47 -13.95 -3.37
C LEU A 165 6.47 -14.74 -2.06
N ASN A 166 5.37 -14.75 -1.30
CA ASN A 166 5.27 -15.46 -0.02
C ASN A 166 5.55 -16.97 -0.11
N ARG A 167 5.33 -17.59 -1.28
CA ARG A 167 5.68 -19.00 -1.51
C ARG A 167 7.18 -19.28 -1.42
N PHE A 168 8.02 -18.25 -1.45
CA PHE A 168 9.48 -18.36 -1.39
C PHE A 168 10.06 -17.95 -0.04
N CYS A 169 9.28 -17.23 0.79
CA CYS A 169 9.67 -16.87 2.15
C CYS A 169 9.78 -18.13 3.02
N LYS A 170 10.80 -18.16 3.88
CA LYS A 170 11.03 -19.26 4.83
C LYS A 170 10.69 -18.81 6.24
N GLY A 171 10.36 -19.75 7.12
CA GLY A 171 10.00 -19.45 8.50
C GLY A 171 8.60 -18.82 8.62
N GLU A 172 8.44 -17.94 9.58
CA GLU A 172 7.14 -17.36 9.97
C GLU A 172 6.84 -16.02 9.27
N GLN A 173 7.86 -15.37 8.69
CA GLN A 173 7.70 -14.06 8.07
C GLN A 173 7.09 -14.13 6.67
N ARG A 174 6.22 -13.17 6.36
CA ARG A 174 5.50 -13.02 5.10
C ARG A 174 5.44 -11.54 4.71
N ILE A 175 5.27 -11.30 3.42
CA ILE A 175 4.90 -10.02 2.83
C ILE A 175 3.39 -9.86 2.96
N PHE A 176 2.98 -8.89 3.75
CA PHE A 176 1.61 -8.42 3.86
C PHE A 176 1.44 -7.12 3.07
N THR A 177 0.22 -6.86 2.64
CA THR A 177 -0.06 -5.67 1.81
C THR A 177 -1.23 -4.87 2.35
N ASP A 178 -1.06 -3.56 2.46
CA ASP A 178 -2.15 -2.60 2.64
C ASP A 178 -2.28 -1.75 1.38
N ASN A 179 -3.46 -1.79 0.76
CA ASN A 179 -3.81 -1.05 -0.44
C ASN A 179 -5.10 -0.22 -0.25
N SER A 180 -5.39 0.17 0.99
CA SER A 180 -6.65 0.83 1.33
C SER A 180 -6.74 2.29 0.85
N HIS A 181 -5.61 2.94 0.57
CA HIS A 181 -5.55 4.34 0.12
C HIS A 181 -4.85 4.49 -1.26
N LEU A 182 -4.44 5.72 -1.63
CA LEU A 182 -3.81 6.03 -2.92
C LEU A 182 -2.47 5.31 -3.13
N GLY A 183 -1.76 5.01 -2.05
CA GLY A 183 -0.51 4.25 -2.09
C GLY A 183 -0.71 2.74 -1.98
N ILE A 184 0.41 2.03 -1.93
CA ILE A 184 0.47 0.63 -1.49
C ILE A 184 1.62 0.51 -0.49
N ILE A 185 1.36 -0.16 0.63
CA ILE A 185 2.38 -0.49 1.62
C ILE A 185 2.56 -2.00 1.62
N PHE A 186 3.80 -2.44 1.48
CA PHE A 186 4.22 -3.81 1.70
C PHE A 186 5.00 -3.89 3.00
N PHE A 187 4.61 -4.82 3.88
CA PHE A 187 5.29 -5.07 5.14
C PHE A 187 5.82 -6.51 5.17
N TYR A 188 7.09 -6.69 5.53
CA TYR A 188 7.68 -8.00 5.74
C TYR A 188 7.85 -8.28 7.24
N GLY A 189 7.04 -9.19 7.77
CA GLY A 189 7.03 -9.53 9.19
C GLY A 189 6.20 -10.76 9.48
N THR A 190 5.86 -11.01 10.74
CA THR A 190 4.98 -12.15 11.12
C THR A 190 3.50 -11.77 11.05
N VAL A 191 2.62 -12.78 11.05
CA VAL A 191 1.16 -12.58 11.13
C VAL A 191 0.79 -11.77 12.37
N ALA A 192 1.36 -12.12 13.53
CA ALA A 192 1.09 -11.41 14.78
C ALA A 192 1.53 -9.93 14.73
N GLN A 193 2.66 -9.64 14.08
CA GLN A 193 3.08 -8.25 13.87
C GLN A 193 2.11 -7.49 12.97
N ALA A 194 1.70 -8.08 11.85
CA ALA A 194 0.74 -7.46 10.94
C ALA A 194 -0.62 -7.20 11.62
N GLU A 195 -1.13 -8.16 12.40
CA GLU A 195 -2.34 -8.00 13.19
C GLU A 195 -2.21 -6.91 14.26
N ASN A 196 -1.05 -6.80 14.91
CA ASN A 196 -0.79 -5.73 15.87
C ASN A 196 -0.80 -4.36 15.19
N LEU A 197 -0.09 -4.23 14.07
CA LEU A 197 -0.05 -2.99 13.28
C LEU A 197 -1.44 -2.57 12.81
N ASN A 198 -2.28 -3.52 12.39
CA ASN A 198 -3.66 -3.25 12.01
C ASN A 198 -4.49 -2.74 13.19
N ARG A 199 -4.36 -3.38 14.36
CA ARG A 199 -5.11 -3.03 15.56
C ARG A 199 -4.69 -1.68 16.16
N GLU A 200 -3.40 -1.40 16.22
CA GLU A 200 -2.87 -0.23 16.90
C GLU A 200 -2.90 1.03 16.03
N PHE A 201 -2.75 0.88 14.71
CA PHE A 201 -2.54 2.02 13.80
C PHE A 201 -3.57 2.13 12.68
N GLY A 202 -4.62 1.30 12.70
CA GLY A 202 -5.69 1.34 11.70
C GLY A 202 -5.28 0.85 10.31
N LEU A 203 -4.12 0.20 10.20
CA LEU A 203 -3.63 -0.39 8.96
C LEU A 203 -4.47 -1.62 8.57
N ARG A 204 -4.36 -2.04 7.31
CA ARG A 204 -5.14 -3.13 6.72
C ARG A 204 -4.26 -4.13 5.98
N PHE A 205 -3.17 -4.54 6.60
CA PHE A 205 -2.28 -5.59 6.10
C PHE A 205 -3.02 -6.93 5.95
N ARG A 206 -2.96 -7.49 4.74
CA ARG A 206 -3.56 -8.78 4.33
C ARG A 206 -2.56 -9.65 3.57
#